data_AF-A0A9Q3E9N0-F1
#
_entry.id   AF-A0A9Q3E9N0-F1
#
_cell.length_a   1.000
_cell.length_b   1.000
_cell.length_c   1.000
_cell.angle_alpha   90.00
_cell.angle_beta   90.00
_cell.angle_gamma   90.00
#
_symmetry.space_group_name_H-M   'P 1'
#
loop_
_entity.id
_entity.type
_entity.pdbx_description
1 polymer ?
#
loop_
_entity_poly.entity_id
_entity_poly.type
_entity_poly.pdbx_seq_one_letter_code
_entity_poly.pdbx_strand_id
1 'polypeptide(L)'
;MGDLVLVSTLNFNNIKGPNKLKYSFAGQFIIKALHEPNSMQLELTDELMKKHPTFHVSLIKPYSSSDKELFPLRNTPLEEGEEKKIVKVLKERRTRNKKEREYLIRYRNTAQEDEWLLEKDINNAYKLLRRFRHERKPKY
;
A
#
# COMPACT_ATOMS: atom_id res chain seq x y z
N MET A 1 -4.34 -31.91 7.00
CA MET A 1 -3.19 -31.24 7.64
C MET A 1 -2.48 -30.48 6.53
N GLY A 2 -2.43 -29.15 6.60
CA GLY A 2 -2.04 -28.30 5.47
C GLY A 2 -3.12 -27.35 4.96
N ASP A 3 -4.33 -27.37 5.56
CA ASP A 3 -5.40 -26.46 5.16
C ASP A 3 -5.11 -25.03 5.62
N LEU A 4 -5.49 -24.08 4.78
CA LEU A 4 -5.39 -22.66 5.08
C LEU A 4 -6.60 -22.24 5.91
N VAL A 5 -6.33 -21.50 6.98
CA VAL A 5 -7.37 -20.98 7.87
C VAL A 5 -7.12 -19.53 8.24
N LEU A 6 -8.21 -18.85 8.53
CA LEU A 6 -8.23 -17.49 9.03
C LEU A 6 -8.43 -17.50 10.55
N VAL A 7 -7.76 -16.60 11.28
CA VAL A 7 -7.90 -16.46 12.73
C VAL A 7 -8.61 -15.15 13.08
N SER A 8 -9.60 -15.22 13.96
CA SER A 8 -10.39 -14.07 14.40
C SER A 8 -9.56 -13.03 15.16
N THR A 9 -9.59 -11.76 14.73
CA THR A 9 -8.80 -10.68 15.33
C THR A 9 -9.40 -10.08 16.60
N LEU A 10 -10.52 -10.62 17.09
CA LEU A 10 -11.25 -10.08 18.24
C LEU A 10 -10.37 -9.91 19.49
N ASN A 11 -9.46 -10.86 19.72
CA ASN A 11 -8.59 -10.90 20.89
C ASN A 11 -7.16 -10.40 20.60
N PHE A 12 -6.93 -9.78 19.44
CA PHE A 12 -5.62 -9.30 19.03
C PHE A 12 -5.44 -7.83 19.39
N ASN A 13 -4.68 -7.58 20.46
CA ASN A 13 -4.36 -6.22 20.92
C ASN A 13 -3.21 -5.56 20.15
N ASN A 14 -2.48 -6.32 19.32
CA ASN A 14 -1.29 -5.85 18.60
C ASN A 14 -1.59 -5.36 17.18
N ILE A 15 -2.84 -5.46 16.71
CA ILE A 15 -3.23 -4.99 15.38
C ILE A 15 -3.50 -3.49 15.49
N LYS A 16 -2.63 -2.70 14.85
CA LYS A 16 -2.68 -1.25 14.87
C LYS A 16 -3.88 -0.76 14.05
N GLY A 17 -4.74 0.05 14.66
CA GLY A 17 -5.83 0.74 13.95
C GLY A 17 -7.14 0.84 14.76
N PRO A 18 -8.10 1.66 14.30
CA PRO A 18 -9.40 1.76 14.97
C PRO A 18 -10.22 0.48 14.78
N ASN A 19 -10.98 0.10 15.82
CA ASN A 19 -11.77 -1.14 15.85
C ASN A 19 -12.77 -1.29 14.69
N LYS A 20 -13.18 -0.19 14.04
CA LYS A 20 -14.08 -0.20 12.88
C LYS A 20 -13.38 -0.47 11.54
N LEU A 21 -12.07 -0.20 11.45
CA LEU A 21 -11.28 -0.39 10.23
C LEU A 21 -10.38 -1.63 10.28
N LYS A 22 -10.28 -2.29 11.45
CA LYS A 22 -9.52 -3.54 11.55
C LYS A 22 -10.29 -4.66 10.86
N TYR A 23 -9.55 -5.50 10.13
CA TYR A 23 -10.10 -6.74 9.60
C TYR A 23 -10.54 -7.64 10.74
N SER A 24 -11.71 -8.28 10.62
CA SER A 24 -12.24 -9.20 11.64
C SER A 24 -11.48 -10.53 11.70
N PHE A 25 -10.76 -10.87 10.63
CA PHE A 25 -9.96 -12.08 10.52
C PHE A 25 -8.57 -11.70 10.00
N ALA A 26 -7.54 -12.37 10.51
CA ALA A 26 -6.15 -12.20 10.12
C ALA A 26 -5.65 -13.46 9.45
N GLY A 27 -4.83 -13.26 8.42
CA GLY A 27 -3.88 -14.19 7.82
C GLY A 27 -4.46 -15.48 7.24
N GLN A 28 -3.75 -16.05 6.28
CA GLN A 28 -3.93 -17.44 5.85
C GLN A 28 -2.87 -18.28 6.58
N PHE A 29 -3.25 -18.92 7.68
CA PHE A 29 -2.36 -19.73 8.49
C PHE A 29 -2.52 -21.21 8.15
N ILE A 30 -1.43 -21.97 8.27
CA ILE A 30 -1.43 -23.40 8.00
C ILE A 30 -1.71 -24.14 9.30
N ILE A 31 -2.62 -25.12 9.26
CA ILE A 31 -2.86 -26.02 10.40
C ILE A 31 -1.70 -27.00 10.53
N LYS A 32 -0.95 -26.90 11.63
CA LYS A 32 0.21 -27.76 11.94
C LYS A 32 -0.20 -29.05 12.65
N ALA A 33 -1.07 -28.95 13.65
CA ALA A 33 -1.51 -30.10 14.43
C ALA A 33 -2.88 -29.86 15.08
N LEU A 34 -3.63 -30.93 15.35
CA LEU A 34 -4.83 -30.92 16.18
C LEU A 34 -4.43 -31.52 17.53
N HIS A 35 -4.44 -30.71 18.59
CA HIS A 35 -3.91 -31.13 19.90
C HIS A 35 -5.01 -31.61 20.84
N GLU A 36 -6.13 -30.90 20.89
CA GLU A 36 -7.30 -31.21 21.73
C GLU A 36 -8.55 -31.20 20.86
N PRO A 37 -9.69 -31.80 21.29
CA PRO A 37 -10.91 -31.87 20.50
C PRO A 37 -11.34 -30.51 19.91
N ASN A 38 -11.04 -29.40 20.62
CA ASN A 38 -11.42 -28.05 20.21
C ASN A 38 -10.22 -27.10 20.03
N SER A 39 -8.97 -27.56 20.06
CA SER A 39 -7.79 -26.71 19.97
C SER A 39 -6.92 -27.10 18.77
N MET A 40 -6.65 -26.15 17.88
CA MET A 40 -5.80 -26.32 16.71
C MET A 40 -4.51 -25.51 16.85
N GLN A 41 -3.39 -26.12 16.48
CA GLN A 41 -2.09 -25.46 16.43
C GLN A 41 -1.83 -24.95 15.01
N LEU A 42 -1.58 -23.65 14.89
CA LEU A 42 -1.35 -22.95 13.64
C LEU A 42 0.10 -22.50 13.51
N GLU A 43 0.58 -22.45 12.28
CA GLU A 43 1.85 -21.81 11.94
C GLU A 43 1.61 -20.31 11.72
N LEU A 44 2.00 -19.49 12.70
CA LEU A 44 1.83 -18.04 12.67
C LEU A 44 3.02 -17.35 12.00
N THR A 45 2.74 -16.36 11.15
CA THR A 45 3.75 -15.46 10.55
C THR A 45 4.25 -14.44 11.58
N ASP A 46 5.42 -13.84 11.32
CA ASP A 46 6.23 -13.03 12.25
C ASP A 46 5.45 -11.95 13.05
N GLU A 47 4.43 -11.33 12.46
CA GLU A 47 3.57 -10.35 13.16
C GLU A 47 2.81 -10.96 14.36
N LEU A 48 2.46 -12.24 14.28
CA LEU A 48 1.70 -12.97 15.29
C LEU A 48 2.52 -14.04 16.01
N MET A 49 3.79 -14.24 15.68
CA MET A 49 4.68 -15.20 16.36
C MET A 49 4.81 -14.96 17.87
N LYS A 50 4.55 -13.73 18.34
CA LYS A 50 4.53 -13.39 19.77
C LYS A 50 3.30 -13.93 20.52
N LYS A 51 2.29 -14.46 19.81
CA LYS A 51 1.09 -15.07 20.40
C LYS A 51 1.22 -16.58 20.45
N HIS A 52 0.43 -17.21 21.33
CA HIS A 52 0.38 -18.67 21.39
C HIS A 52 -0.15 -19.24 20.07
N PRO A 53 0.49 -20.25 19.47
CA PRO A 53 0.08 -20.83 18.19
C PRO A 53 -1.19 -21.69 18.29
N THR A 54 -1.70 -21.93 19.49
CA THR A 54 -2.87 -22.78 19.75
C THR A 54 -4.12 -21.91 19.88
N PHE A 55 -5.12 -22.18 19.03
CA PHE A 55 -6.38 -21.45 19.01
C PHE A 55 -7.57 -22.40 19.12
N HIS A 56 -8.65 -21.93 19.74
CA HIS A 56 -9.91 -22.65 19.79
C HIS A 56 -10.59 -22.65 18.41
N VAL A 57 -11.23 -23.76 18.04
CA VAL A 57 -11.92 -23.95 16.74
C VAL A 57 -12.92 -22.83 16.41
N SER A 58 -13.60 -22.25 17.41
CA SER A 58 -14.54 -21.14 17.20
C SER A 58 -13.89 -19.84 16.72
N LEU A 59 -12.58 -19.67 16.95
CA LEU A 59 -11.82 -18.50 16.51
C LEU A 59 -11.19 -18.72 15.13
N ILE A 60 -11.37 -19.91 14.54
CA ILE A 60 -10.78 -20.32 13.28
C ILE A 60 -11.89 -20.40 12.23
N LYS A 61 -11.60 -19.92 11.02
CA LYS A 61 -12.47 -20.12 9.85
C LYS A 61 -11.67 -20.77 8.72
N PRO A 62 -12.27 -21.70 7.97
CA PRO A 62 -11.63 -22.23 6.76
C PRO A 62 -11.41 -21.10 5.75
N TYR A 63 -10.22 -21.04 5.17
CA TYR A 63 -9.92 -20.11 4.11
C TYR A 63 -10.44 -20.68 2.78
N SER A 64 -11.37 -19.98 2.14
CA SER A 64 -11.78 -20.28 0.78
C SER A 64 -11.07 -19.32 -0.16
N SER A 65 -10.19 -19.86 -1.00
CA SER A 65 -9.65 -19.09 -2.11
C SER A 65 -10.79 -18.70 -3.05
N SER A 66 -10.75 -17.49 -3.60
CA SER A 66 -11.74 -17.07 -4.59
C SER A 66 -11.54 -17.85 -5.87
N ASP A 67 -12.60 -18.48 -6.36
CA ASP A 67 -12.58 -19.17 -7.64
C ASP A 67 -12.31 -18.15 -8.77
N LYS A 68 -11.22 -18.38 -9.50
CA LYS A 68 -10.74 -17.47 -10.55
C LYS A 68 -11.62 -17.54 -11.80
N GLU A 69 -12.29 -18.66 -12.02
CA GLU A 69 -13.17 -18.84 -13.18
C GLU A 69 -14.51 -18.12 -12.97
N LEU A 70 -15.03 -18.13 -11.74
CA LEU A 70 -16.29 -17.47 -11.39
C LEU A 70 -16.13 -15.95 -11.22
N PHE A 71 -14.94 -15.47 -10.84
CA PHE A 71 -14.68 -14.05 -10.58
C PHE A 71 -13.41 -13.52 -11.28
N PRO A 72 -13.38 -13.49 -12.62
CA PRO A 72 -12.20 -13.08 -13.39
C PRO A 72 -11.76 -11.63 -13.11
N LEU A 73 -12.70 -10.74 -12.77
CA LEU A 73 -12.44 -9.32 -12.49
C LEU A 73 -11.87 -9.03 -11.08
N ARG A 74 -11.85 -10.00 -10.15
CA ARG A 74 -11.26 -9.80 -8.81
C ARG A 74 -9.73 -9.81 -8.81
N ASN A 75 -9.12 -10.33 -9.87
CA ASN A 75 -7.68 -10.38 -10.04
C ASN A 75 -7.12 -9.11 -10.70
N THR A 76 -7.83 -7.97 -10.69
CA THR A 76 -7.20 -6.72 -11.12
C THR A 76 -5.98 -6.52 -10.23
N PRO A 77 -4.76 -6.50 -10.79
CA PRO A 77 -3.60 -6.05 -10.05
C PRO A 77 -3.99 -4.72 -9.43
N LEU A 78 -3.64 -4.49 -8.17
CA LEU A 78 -3.49 -3.11 -7.68
C LEU A 78 -2.64 -2.44 -8.75
N GLU A 79 -3.23 -1.55 -9.56
CA GLU A 79 -2.49 -0.79 -10.53
C GLU A 79 -1.36 -0.14 -9.73
N GLU A 80 -0.14 -0.65 -9.89
CA GLU A 80 1.07 0.06 -9.48
C GLU A 80 0.91 1.42 -10.14
N GLY A 81 0.50 2.40 -9.32
CA GLY A 81 -0.14 3.61 -9.82
C GLY A 81 0.67 4.14 -10.99
N GLU A 82 0.04 4.22 -12.16
CA GLU A 82 0.71 4.54 -13.42
C GLU A 82 1.79 5.59 -13.15
N GLU A 83 3.06 5.24 -13.37
CA GLU A 83 4.16 6.14 -13.06
C GLU A 83 3.85 7.50 -13.67
N LYS A 84 3.57 8.50 -12.81
CA LYS A 84 3.02 9.77 -13.25
C LYS A 84 4.02 10.44 -14.19
N LYS A 85 3.75 10.41 -15.50
CA LYS A 85 4.67 10.98 -16.48
C LYS A 85 4.61 12.50 -16.42
N ILE A 86 5.64 13.10 -15.84
CA ILE A 86 5.84 14.54 -15.73
C ILE A 86 6.09 15.12 -17.14
N VAL A 87 5.31 16.14 -17.55
CA VAL A 87 5.46 16.81 -18.85
C VAL A 87 6.30 18.06 -18.74
N LYS A 88 5.92 18.98 -17.84
CA LYS A 88 6.56 20.29 -17.74
C LYS A 88 6.43 20.92 -16.37
N VAL A 89 7.35 21.83 -16.08
CA VAL A 89 7.30 22.74 -14.93
C VAL A 89 6.65 24.04 -15.36
N LEU A 90 5.63 24.50 -14.63
CA LEU A 90 4.88 25.72 -14.92
C LEU A 90 5.35 26.91 -14.10
N LYS A 91 5.61 26.67 -12.81
CA LYS A 91 5.92 27.72 -11.84
C LYS A 91 6.98 27.23 -10.87
N GLU A 92 7.69 28.18 -10.29
CA GLU A 92 8.66 27.97 -9.22
C GLU A 92 8.21 28.84 -8.05
N ARG A 93 8.24 28.29 -6.84
CA ARG A 93 8.06 29.05 -5.59
C ARG A 93 9.12 28.65 -4.58
N ARG A 94 9.41 29.55 -3.65
CA ARG A 94 10.27 29.25 -2.50
C ARG A 94 9.39 28.87 -1.32
N THR A 95 9.73 27.78 -0.64
CA THR A 95 9.02 27.35 0.57
C THR A 95 9.16 28.41 1.66
N ARG A 96 8.20 28.47 2.59
CA ARG A 96 8.13 29.46 3.69
C ARG A 96 9.44 29.60 4.49
N ASN A 97 10.21 28.51 4.59
CA ASN A 97 11.52 28.47 5.27
C ASN A 97 12.74 28.80 4.38
N LYS A 98 12.56 29.38 3.18
CA LYS A 98 13.58 29.93 2.26
C LYS A 98 14.68 28.97 1.76
N LYS A 99 14.84 27.77 2.34
CA LYS A 99 15.89 26.80 2.02
C LYS A 99 15.60 25.97 0.77
N GLU A 100 14.33 25.69 0.47
CA GLU A 100 13.96 24.78 -0.62
C GLU A 100 13.05 25.46 -1.66
N ARG A 101 13.18 24.99 -2.90
CA ARG A 101 12.41 25.45 -4.06
C ARG A 101 11.44 24.34 -4.45
N GLU A 102 10.19 24.73 -4.66
CA GLU A 102 9.14 23.85 -5.15
C GLU A 102 8.78 24.25 -6.57
N TYR A 103 8.49 23.25 -7.39
CA TYR A 103 8.15 23.41 -8.78
C TYR A 103 6.75 22.85 -9.03
N LEU A 104 5.90 23.66 -9.66
CA LEU A 104 4.56 23.26 -10.05
C LEU A 104 4.65 22.41 -11.31
N ILE A 105 4.26 21.15 -11.19
CA ILE A 105 4.41 20.14 -12.23
C ILE A 105 3.07 19.89 -12.88
N ARG A 106 3.11 19.88 -14.21
CA ARG A 106 2.03 19.39 -15.05
C ARG A 106 2.32 17.97 -15.50
N TYR A 107 1.39 17.08 -15.19
CA TYR A 107 1.41 15.70 -15.64
C TYR A 107 0.88 15.55 -17.08
N ARG A 108 1.19 14.43 -17.72
CA ARG A 108 0.75 14.13 -19.10
C ARG A 108 -0.73 13.83 -19.16
N ASN A 109 -1.24 13.15 -18.15
CA ASN A 109 -2.64 12.80 -18.07
C ASN A 109 -3.40 13.97 -17.46
N THR A 110 -4.36 14.54 -18.19
CA THR A 110 -5.16 15.69 -17.76
C THR A 110 -6.08 15.38 -16.59
N ALA A 111 -6.27 14.10 -16.26
CA ALA A 111 -6.98 13.67 -15.06
C ALA A 111 -6.17 13.91 -13.77
N GLN A 112 -4.85 14.11 -13.86
CA GLN A 112 -4.00 14.40 -12.71
C GLN A 112 -3.86 15.91 -12.52
N GLU A 113 -4.17 16.37 -11.31
CA GLU A 113 -4.04 17.79 -10.94
C GLU A 113 -2.58 18.24 -10.91
N ASP A 114 -2.34 19.53 -11.13
CA ASP A 114 -1.01 20.12 -11.08
C ASP A 114 -0.50 20.13 -9.61
N GLU A 115 0.69 19.56 -9.36
CA GLU A 115 1.22 19.34 -8.01
C GLU A 115 2.53 20.10 -7.76
N TRP A 116 2.74 20.59 -6.54
CA TRP A 116 4.01 21.20 -6.13
C TRP A 116 4.96 20.14 -5.59
N LEU A 117 6.05 19.86 -6.30
CA LEU A 117 7.07 18.91 -5.84
C LEU A 117 8.44 19.58 -5.67
N LEU A 118 9.27 18.98 -4.82
CA LEU A 118 10.66 19.35 -4.62
C LEU A 118 11.53 18.86 -5.77
N GLU A 119 12.68 19.49 -5.97
CA GLU A 119 13.65 19.06 -7.01
C GLU A 119 14.05 17.58 -6.90
N LYS A 120 14.08 17.04 -5.67
CA LYS A 120 14.47 15.66 -5.37
C LYS A 120 13.41 14.62 -5.76
N ASP A 121 12.14 15.03 -5.78
CA ASP A 121 11.00 14.13 -6.03
C ASP A 121 10.65 14.08 -7.53
N ILE A 122 11.31 14.91 -8.34
CA ILE A 122 11.06 15.01 -9.78
C ILE A 122 12.00 14.08 -10.54
N ASN A 123 11.43 13.09 -11.21
CA ASN A 123 12.21 12.27 -12.14
C ASN A 123 12.70 13.14 -13.32
N ASN A 124 14.00 13.06 -13.64
CA ASN A 124 14.66 13.89 -14.66
C ASN A 124 14.56 15.43 -14.43
N ALA A 125 14.57 15.87 -13.18
CA ALA A 125 14.48 17.28 -12.79
C ALA A 125 15.40 18.21 -13.61
N TYR A 126 16.68 17.82 -13.79
CA TYR A 126 17.67 18.62 -14.51
C TYR A 126 17.22 19.03 -15.92
N LYS A 127 16.58 18.12 -16.67
CA LYS A 127 16.15 18.37 -18.05
C LYS A 127 14.96 19.32 -18.11
N LEU A 128 14.01 19.13 -17.20
CA LEU A 128 12.79 19.93 -17.10
C LEU A 128 13.11 21.35 -16.62
N LEU A 129 13.95 21.49 -15.59
CA LEU A 129 14.37 22.77 -15.06
C LEU A 129 15.23 23.57 -16.04
N ARG A 130 16.09 22.89 -16.81
CA ARG A 130 16.87 23.54 -17.88
C ARG A 130 15.96 24.16 -18.94
N ARG A 131 14.94 23.43 -19.40
CA ARG A 131 13.95 23.93 -20.37
C ARG A 131 13.16 25.10 -19.81
N PHE A 132 12.63 24.96 -18.59
CA PHE A 132 11.89 26.02 -17.90
C PHE A 132 12.70 27.32 -17.76
N ARG A 133 13.96 27.23 -17.34
CA ARG A 133 14.86 28.41 -17.22
C ARG A 133 15.15 29.05 -18.58
N HIS A 134 15.28 28.26 -19.64
CA HIS A 134 15.51 28.76 -20.99
C HIS A 134 14.32 29.55 -21.53
N GLU A 135 13.09 29.04 -21.33
CA GLU A 135 11.86 29.72 -21.76
C GLU A 135 11.62 31.05 -21.04
N ARG A 136 12.05 31.17 -19.79
CA ARG A 136 11.88 32.40 -19.00
C ARG A 136 12.96 33.45 -19.23
N LYS A 137 14.03 33.15 -19.97
CA LYS A 137 15.01 34.19 -20.32
C LYS A 137 14.35 35.16 -21.31
N PRO A 138 14.37 36.47 -21.04
CA PRO A 138 13.93 37.44 -22.03
C PRO A 138 14.83 37.31 -23.26
N LYS A 139 14.21 37.19 -24.45
CA LYS A 139 14.93 37.38 -25.71
C LYS A 139 15.24 38.88 -25.79
N TYR A 140 16.53 39.20 -25.82
CA TYR A 140 17.01 40.55 -26.14
C TYR A 140 16.82 40.83 -27.62
#